data_AF-A0A350WZF6-F1
#
_entry.id   AF-A0A350WZF6-F1
#
_cell.length_a   1.000
_cell.length_b   1.000
_cell.length_c   1.000
_cell.angle_alpha   90.00
_cell.angle_beta   90.00
_cell.angle_gamma   90.00
#
_symmetry.space_group_name_H-M   'P 1'
#
loop_
_entity.id
_entity.type
_entity.pdbx_description
1 polymer ?
#
loop_
_entity_poly.entity_id
_entity_poly.type
_entity_poly.pdbx_seq_one_letter_code
_entity_poly.pdbx_strand_id
1 'polypeptide(L)'
;MMIRNENGTILPLTLILTLFLAALLLTWSQGLQSQVLALNNQQQFHELNLLEKQCVYELITEISDPDFVMASYTLTKTIYWDNGVKIRLEYIKFNTLIDVTYDLYYNEGRVKGKISYNISTRTYDITY
;
A
#
# COMPACT_ATOMS: atom_id res chain seq x y z
N MET A 1 42.99 -15.78 -49.25
CA MET A 1 41.66 -16.11 -49.79
C MET A 1 40.71 -15.04 -49.27
N MET A 2 40.44 -14.04 -50.11
CA MET A 2 39.67 -12.85 -49.76
C MET A 2 38.19 -13.20 -49.95
N ILE A 3 37.39 -13.14 -48.88
CA ILE A 3 35.95 -13.41 -48.97
C ILE A 3 35.35 -12.31 -49.86
N ARG A 4 35.02 -12.66 -51.10
CA ARG A 4 34.32 -11.78 -52.04
C ARG A 4 32.93 -11.45 -51.47
N ASN A 5 32.62 -10.16 -51.39
CA ASN A 5 31.30 -9.62 -51.14
C ASN A 5 30.43 -9.88 -52.38
N GLU A 6 29.74 -11.01 -52.41
CA GLU A 6 28.78 -11.31 -53.46
C GLU A 6 27.46 -10.61 -53.09
N ASN A 7 27.21 -9.48 -53.77
CA ASN A 7 25.96 -8.72 -53.85
C ASN A 7 25.61 -7.68 -52.76
N GLY A 8 26.54 -7.06 -52.02
CA GLY A 8 26.22 -5.86 -51.21
C GLY A 8 25.13 -6.08 -50.12
N THR A 9 24.76 -7.33 -49.88
CA THR A 9 23.64 -7.81 -49.06
C THR A 9 24.02 -7.92 -47.59
N ILE A 10 25.31 -7.90 -47.26
CA ILE A 10 25.83 -7.98 -45.89
C ILE A 10 25.43 -6.74 -45.07
N LEU A 11 25.46 -5.55 -45.69
CA LEU A 11 25.11 -4.29 -45.02
C LEU A 11 23.61 -4.21 -44.63
N PRO A 12 22.64 -4.49 -45.53
CA PRO A 12 21.23 -4.48 -45.15
C PRO A 12 20.88 -5.64 -44.21
N LEU A 13 21.51 -6.82 -44.34
CA LEU A 13 21.23 -7.96 -43.45
C LEU A 13 21.69 -7.69 -42.01
N THR A 14 22.88 -7.10 -41.83
CA THR A 14 23.37 -6.69 -40.51
C THR A 14 22.50 -5.58 -39.92
N LEU A 15 22.03 -4.62 -40.73
CA LEU A 15 21.14 -3.56 -40.29
C LEU A 15 19.78 -4.10 -39.82
N ILE A 16 19.17 -5.02 -40.57
CA ILE A 16 17.91 -5.69 -40.19
C ILE A 16 18.10 -6.47 -38.89
N LEU A 17 19.20 -7.21 -38.75
CA LEU A 17 19.49 -7.96 -37.53
C LEU A 17 19.66 -7.04 -36.32
N THR A 18 20.36 -5.91 -36.47
CA THR A 18 20.50 -4.92 -35.40
C THR A 18 19.17 -4.26 -35.01
N LEU A 19 18.32 -3.96 -35.99
CA LEU A 19 16.97 -3.42 -35.73
C LEU A 19 16.10 -4.45 -34.99
N PHE A 20 16.18 -5.73 -35.38
CA PHE A 20 15.45 -6.80 -34.71
C PHE A 20 15.92 -6.99 -33.26
N LEU A 21 17.23 -7.00 -33.03
CA LEU A 21 17.82 -7.07 -31.69
C LEU A 21 17.42 -5.85 -30.84
N ALA A 22 17.44 -4.64 -31.41
CA ALA A 22 17.02 -3.44 -30.70
C ALA A 22 15.53 -3.48 -30.32
N ALA A 23 14.66 -3.93 -31.22
CA ALA A 23 13.23 -4.11 -30.94
C ALA A 23 12.99 -5.16 -29.85
N LEU A 24 13.78 -6.25 -29.85
CA LEU A 24 13.68 -7.30 -28.84
C LEU A 24 14.16 -6.81 -27.47
N LEU A 25 15.25 -6.05 -27.41
CA LEU A 25 15.72 -5.41 -26.17
C LEU A 25 14.72 -4.37 -25.64
N LEU A 26 14.09 -3.59 -26.53
CA LEU A 26 13.06 -2.62 -26.16
C LEU A 26 11.83 -3.31 -25.53
N THR A 27 11.33 -4.36 -26.17
CA THR A 27 10.19 -5.13 -25.64
C THR A 27 10.52 -5.80 -24.30
N TRP A 28 11.73 -6.35 -24.15
CA TRP A 28 12.18 -6.90 -22.88
C TRP A 28 12.32 -5.83 -21.79
N SER A 29 12.89 -4.66 -22.13
CA SER A 29 12.99 -3.53 -21.20
C SER A 29 11.61 -3.08 -20.71
N GLN A 30 10.64 -2.95 -21.62
CA GLN A 30 9.26 -2.59 -21.26
C GLN A 30 8.58 -3.65 -20.40
N GLY A 31 8.84 -4.94 -20.70
CA GLY A 31 8.35 -6.06 -19.90
C GLY A 31 8.91 -6.07 -18.49
N LEU A 32 10.20 -5.78 -18.32
CA LEU A 32 10.85 -5.66 -17.01
C LEU A 32 10.32 -4.46 -16.22
N GLN A 33 10.18 -3.30 -16.86
CA GLN A 33 9.62 -2.11 -16.20
C GLN A 33 8.21 -2.35 -15.66
N SER A 34 7.35 -3.00 -16.45
CA SER A 34 5.99 -3.35 -16.03
C SER A 34 5.98 -4.30 -14.82
N GLN A 35 6.86 -5.30 -14.81
CA GLN A 35 6.98 -6.25 -13.70
C GLN A 35 7.50 -5.59 -12.42
N VAL A 36 8.50 -4.71 -12.53
CA VAL A 36 9.03 -3.96 -11.37
C VAL A 36 7.96 -3.05 -10.78
N LEU A 37 7.18 -2.37 -11.62
CA LEU A 37 6.07 -1.54 -11.14
C LEU A 37 5.01 -2.38 -10.42
N ALA A 38 4.63 -3.53 -10.99
CA ALA A 38 3.68 -4.43 -10.37
C ALA A 38 4.18 -4.94 -9.00
N LEU A 39 5.46 -5.31 -8.91
CA LEU A 39 6.07 -5.77 -7.67
C LEU A 39 6.09 -4.66 -6.61
N ASN A 40 6.50 -3.44 -6.98
CA ASN A 40 6.51 -2.30 -6.06
C ASN A 40 5.11 -2.00 -5.53
N ASN A 41 4.09 -2.04 -6.40
CA ASN A 41 2.70 -1.83 -5.99
C ASN A 41 2.22 -2.93 -5.03
N GLN A 42 2.58 -4.20 -5.28
CA GLN A 42 2.27 -5.31 -4.38
C GLN A 42 2.94 -5.15 -3.02
N GLN A 43 4.21 -4.73 -2.99
CA GLN A 43 4.94 -4.47 -1.75
C GLN A 43 4.31 -3.32 -0.95
N GLN A 44 3.99 -2.20 -1.61
CA GLN A 44 3.31 -1.08 -0.95
C GLN A 44 1.95 -1.48 -0.38
N PHE A 45 1.15 -2.24 -1.13
CA PHE A 45 -0.14 -2.75 -0.64
C PHE A 45 0.03 -3.68 0.57
N HIS A 46 1.03 -4.56 0.53
CA HIS A 46 1.32 -5.45 1.65
C HIS A 46 1.72 -4.68 2.90
N GLU A 47 2.60 -3.68 2.76
CA GLU A 47 3.04 -2.83 3.85
C GLU A 47 1.86 -2.03 4.44
N LEU A 48 1.03 -1.42 3.60
CA LEU A 48 -0.16 -0.70 4.02
C LEU A 48 -1.12 -1.58 4.84
N ASN A 49 -1.32 -2.83 4.43
CA ASN A 49 -2.16 -3.80 5.16
C ASN A 49 -1.54 -4.20 6.51
N LEU A 50 -0.21 -4.34 6.59
CA LEU A 50 0.47 -4.58 7.87
C LEU A 50 0.30 -3.39 8.82
N LEU A 51 0.44 -2.17 8.31
CA LEU A 51 0.27 -0.94 9.08
C LEU A 51 -1.19 -0.77 9.56
N GLU A 52 -2.16 -1.09 8.70
CA GLU A 52 -3.57 -1.13 9.08
C GLU A 52 -3.81 -2.11 10.23
N LYS A 53 -3.31 -3.34 10.14
CA LYS A 53 -3.46 -4.34 11.21
C LYS A 53 -2.83 -3.89 12.53
N GLN A 54 -1.66 -3.26 12.47
CA GLN A 54 -1.02 -2.68 13.65
C GLN A 54 -1.89 -1.56 14.23
N CYS A 55 -2.43 -0.67 13.39
CA CYS A 55 -3.29 0.44 13.82
C CYS A 55 -4.56 -0.09 14.49
N VAL A 56 -5.23 -1.07 13.88
CA VAL A 56 -6.42 -1.72 14.44
C VAL A 56 -6.10 -2.38 15.79
N TYR A 57 -4.95 -3.05 15.91
CA TYR A 57 -4.52 -3.66 17.16
C TYR A 57 -4.30 -2.62 18.27
N GLU A 58 -3.58 -1.53 17.97
CA GLU A 58 -3.34 -0.43 18.91
C GLU A 58 -4.66 0.21 19.37
N LEU A 59 -5.60 0.44 18.44
CA LEU A 59 -6.91 1.01 18.74
C LEU A 59 -7.77 0.10 19.61
N ILE A 60 -7.83 -1.19 19.30
CA ILE A 60 -8.56 -2.16 20.13
C ILE A 60 -7.96 -2.20 21.53
N THR A 61 -6.62 -2.20 21.63
CA THR A 61 -5.93 -2.20 22.92
C THR A 61 -6.26 -0.93 23.71
N GLU A 62 -6.23 0.24 23.07
CA GLU A 62 -6.56 1.52 23.69
C GLU A 62 -8.01 1.56 24.20
N ILE A 63 -9.00 1.18 23.39
CA ILE A 63 -10.43 1.29 23.77
C ILE A 63 -10.91 0.17 24.70
N SER A 64 -10.18 -0.96 24.76
CA SER A 64 -10.47 -2.06 25.68
C SER A 64 -9.79 -1.90 27.05
N ASP A 65 -8.88 -0.93 27.18
CA ASP A 65 -8.23 -0.60 28.45
C ASP A 65 -9.28 -0.16 29.50
N PRO A 66 -9.33 -0.78 30.69
CA PRO A 66 -10.22 -0.36 31.77
C PRO A 66 -10.06 1.11 32.18
N ASP A 67 -8.86 1.68 32.01
CA ASP A 67 -8.53 3.05 32.36
C ASP A 67 -8.77 4.03 31.20
N PHE A 68 -9.28 3.56 30.06
CA PHE A 68 -9.61 4.41 28.93
C PHE A 68 -10.76 5.37 29.27
N VAL A 69 -10.41 6.66 29.37
CA VAL A 69 -11.38 7.74 29.62
C VAL A 69 -11.37 8.73 28.46
N MET A 70 -12.50 8.82 27.76
CA MET A 70 -12.71 9.84 26.74
C MET A 70 -13.20 11.14 27.40
N ALA A 71 -12.51 12.26 27.13
CA ALA A 71 -12.83 13.57 27.71
C ALA A 71 -14.17 14.16 27.20
N SER A 72 -14.65 13.70 26.04
CA SER A 72 -15.86 14.20 25.37
C SER A 72 -16.57 13.04 24.64
N TYR A 73 -17.83 13.26 24.24
CA TYR A 73 -18.59 12.30 23.42
C TYR A 73 -17.99 12.10 22.03
N THR A 74 -17.25 13.08 21.53
CA THR A 74 -16.52 13.00 20.26
C THR A 74 -15.11 13.50 20.46
N LEU A 75 -14.13 12.74 20.00
CA LEU A 75 -12.71 13.08 20.07
C LEU A 75 -12.07 12.81 18.71
N THR A 76 -11.37 13.79 18.16
CA THR A 76 -10.56 13.60 16.96
C THR A 76 -9.10 13.75 17.30
N LYS A 77 -8.28 12.78 16.89
CA LYS A 77 -6.84 12.77 17.10
C LYS A 77 -6.14 12.53 15.76
N THR A 78 -4.94 13.05 15.61
CA THR A 78 -4.06 12.68 14.50
C THR A 78 -2.74 12.21 15.09
N ILE A 79 -2.31 11.02 14.69
CA ILE A 79 -1.08 10.38 15.13
C ILE A 79 -0.15 10.28 13.93
N TYR A 80 1.14 10.44 14.20
CA TYR A 80 2.20 10.18 13.23
C TYR A 80 3.09 9.09 13.80
N TRP A 81 3.37 8.06 13.01
CA TRP A 81 4.37 7.07 13.35
C TRP A 81 5.73 7.44 12.74
N ASP A 82 6.82 6.94 13.32
CA ASP A 82 8.19 7.27 12.92
C ASP A 82 8.52 6.90 11.47
N ASN A 83 7.80 5.95 10.89
CA ASN A 83 7.89 5.55 9.49
C ASN A 83 7.14 6.48 8.52
N GLY A 84 6.65 7.63 8.99
CA GLY A 84 5.96 8.63 8.17
C GLY A 84 4.47 8.33 7.93
N VAL A 85 3.91 7.31 8.59
CA VAL A 85 2.47 7.03 8.53
C VAL A 85 1.70 8.11 9.27
N LYS A 86 0.64 8.61 8.65
CA LYS A 86 -0.29 9.56 9.26
C LYS A 86 -1.63 8.87 9.48
N ILE A 87 -2.13 8.90 10.71
CA ILE A 87 -3.39 8.26 11.08
C ILE A 87 -4.31 9.31 11.66
N ARG A 88 -5.47 9.50 11.03
CA ARG A 88 -6.54 10.32 11.59
C ARG A 88 -7.55 9.41 12.25
N LEU A 89 -7.86 9.72 13.51
CA LEU A 89 -8.75 8.93 14.36
C LEU A 89 -9.92 9.79 14.81
N GLU A 90 -11.11 9.24 14.72
CA GLU A 90 -12.34 9.86 15.21
C GLU A 90 -13.07 8.88 16.10
N TYR A 91 -13.13 9.21 17.39
CA TYR A 91 -13.81 8.43 18.41
C TYR A 91 -15.18 9.06 18.68
N ILE A 92 -16.21 8.22 18.78
CA ILE A 92 -17.57 8.59 19.13
C ILE A 92 -18.02 7.65 20.25
N LYS A 93 -18.27 8.22 21.43
CA LYS A 93 -18.75 7.49 22.59
C LYS A 93 -20.26 7.61 22.71
N PHE A 94 -20.92 6.46 22.81
CA PHE A 94 -22.32 6.31 23.20
C PHE A 94 -22.40 5.76 24.63
N ASN A 95 -23.59 5.33 25.08
CA ASN A 95 -23.76 4.78 26.43
C ASN A 95 -22.93 3.51 26.67
N THR A 96 -23.05 2.54 25.77
CA THR A 96 -22.40 1.22 25.91
C THR A 96 -21.51 0.87 24.71
N LEU A 97 -21.31 1.81 23.79
CA LEU A 97 -20.59 1.62 22.55
C LEU A 97 -19.55 2.73 22.36
N ILE A 98 -18.37 2.37 21.88
CA ILE A 98 -17.35 3.30 21.40
C ILE A 98 -17.07 2.96 19.94
N ASP A 99 -17.34 3.90 19.06
CA ASP A 99 -16.99 3.80 17.65
C ASP A 99 -15.69 4.56 17.41
N VAL A 100 -14.75 3.94 16.72
CA VAL A 100 -13.50 4.55 16.29
C VAL A 100 -13.37 4.41 14.79
N THR A 101 -13.38 5.52 14.07
CA THR A 101 -13.06 5.56 12.65
C THR A 101 -11.59 5.92 12.48
N TYR A 102 -10.85 5.12 11.72
CA TYR A 102 -9.45 5.40 11.39
C TYR A 102 -9.29 5.65 9.90
N ASP A 103 -8.40 6.58 9.56
CA ASP A 103 -8.03 6.95 8.20
C ASP A 103 -6.51 7.04 8.14
N LEU A 104 -5.90 5.96 7.64
CA LEU A 104 -4.46 5.72 7.62
C LEU A 104 -3.92 6.10 6.24
N TYR A 105 -2.86 6.90 6.24
CA TYR A 105 -2.15 7.36 5.05
C TYR A 105 -0.68 6.91 5.13
N TYR A 106 -0.22 6.23 4.08
CA TYR A 106 1.17 5.82 3.93
C TYR A 106 1.57 5.89 2.45
N ASN A 107 2.57 6.72 2.13
CA ASN A 107 2.93 7.09 0.76
C ASN A 107 1.71 7.60 -0.03
N GLU A 108 1.37 6.96 -1.15
CA GLU A 108 0.17 7.25 -1.96
C GLU A 108 -1.05 6.39 -1.53
N GLY A 109 -0.84 5.45 -0.61
CA GLY A 109 -1.87 4.55 -0.09
C GLY A 109 -2.71 5.20 1.01
N ARG A 110 -4.01 4.86 1.00
CA ARG A 110 -4.97 5.26 2.02
C ARG A 110 -5.87 4.09 2.36
N VAL A 111 -6.03 3.80 3.65
CA VAL A 111 -6.99 2.81 4.14
C VAL A 111 -7.85 3.46 5.21
N LYS A 112 -9.14 3.16 5.16
CA LYS A 112 -10.12 3.65 6.12
C LYS A 112 -10.92 2.47 6.64
N GLY A 113 -11.23 2.49 7.91
CA GLY A 113 -12.12 1.52 8.52
C GLY A 113 -12.73 2.06 9.80
N LYS A 114 -13.57 1.23 10.41
CA LYS A 114 -14.29 1.53 11.64
C LYS A 114 -14.22 0.34 12.59
N ILE A 115 -13.99 0.63 13.86
CA ILE A 115 -14.03 -0.33 14.96
C ILE A 115 -15.17 0.10 15.88
N SER A 116 -16.08 -0.82 16.18
CA SER A 116 -17.19 -0.62 17.11
C SER A 116 -16.98 -1.51 18.32
N TYR A 117 -16.71 -0.92 19.48
CA TYR A 117 -16.47 -1.64 20.73
C TYR A 117 -17.64 -1.52 21.68
N ASN A 118 -18.18 -2.66 22.12
CA ASN A 118 -19.26 -2.72 23.11
C ASN A 118 -18.65 -2.89 24.52
N ILE A 119 -18.82 -1.86 25.34
CA ILE A 119 -18.28 -1.77 26.70
C ILE A 119 -18.91 -2.85 27.61
N SER A 120 -20.20 -3.15 27.41
CA SER A 120 -20.95 -4.09 28.26
C SER A 120 -20.56 -5.55 28.02
N THR A 121 -20.36 -5.93 26.75
CA THR A 121 -20.01 -7.31 26.38
C THR A 121 -18.51 -7.52 26.19
N ARG A 122 -17.71 -6.44 26.16
CA ARG A 122 -16.27 -6.45 25.85
C ARG A 122 -15.96 -7.10 24.50
N THR A 123 -16.83 -6.88 23.52
CA THR A 123 -16.66 -7.38 22.15
C THR A 123 -16.45 -6.22 21.19
N TYR A 124 -15.76 -6.47 20.09
CA TYR A 124 -15.57 -5.48 19.04
C TYR A 124 -15.94 -6.06 17.68
N ASP A 125 -16.43 -5.19 16.80
CA ASP A 125 -16.67 -5.47 15.39
C ASP A 125 -15.82 -4.51 14.54
N ILE A 126 -15.26 -5.02 13.45
CA ILE A 126 -14.43 -4.24 12.52
C ILE A 126 -15.13 -4.21 11.17
N THR A 127 -15.29 -3.00 10.63
CA THR A 127 -15.83 -2.76 9.30
C THR A 127 -14.78 -2.04 8.47
N TYR A 128 -14.48 -2.57 7.29
CA TYR A 128 -13.54 -2.01 6.31
C TYR A 128 -14.30 -1.30 5.19
#